data_AF-A0A015JE58-F1
#
_entry.id   AF-A0A015JE58-F1
#
_cell.length_a   1.000
_cell.length_b   1.000
_cell.length_c   1.000
_cell.angle_alpha   90.00
_cell.angle_beta   90.00
_cell.angle_gamma   90.00
#
_symmetry.space_group_name_H-M   'P 1'
#
loop_
_entity.id
_entity.type
_entity.pdbx_description
1 polymer ?
#
loop_
_entity_poly.entity_id
_entity_poly.type
_entity_poly.pdbx_seq_one_letter_code
_entity_poly.pdbx_strand_id
1 'polypeptide(L)'
;MTDQECERKRYLDTGAHKIREVLLFCRNQYECRIQLISRYHFWNGDNIPSPCLKCDNCKNRIKEQPTYENCIEEVFHLLEIIEEMSNNNYEITEDDVVKVFCKSNTKKIRESGLNELEIYKSGRKPKFGKSKEFSGYILADLIVRGYVEQKTLLHYSSPNAQTLSASVFIEGLTTEAKARVIEDS
;
A
#
# COMPACT_ATOMS: atom_id res chain seq x y z
N MET A 1 24.27 -13.79 10.83
CA MET A 1 23.02 -14.50 10.45
C MET A 1 23.46 -15.80 9.81
N THR A 2 22.97 -16.94 10.30
CA THR A 2 23.28 -18.26 9.77
C THR A 2 22.55 -18.50 8.44
N ASP A 3 23.03 -19.44 7.62
CA ASP A 3 22.36 -19.79 6.34
C ASP A 3 20.89 -20.20 6.54
N GLN A 4 20.60 -20.88 7.65
CA GLN A 4 19.25 -21.29 8.03
C GLN A 4 18.36 -20.10 8.40
N GLU A 5 18.90 -19.07 9.06
CA GLU A 5 18.18 -17.83 9.35
C GLU A 5 17.89 -17.03 8.07
N CYS A 6 18.85 -16.98 7.13
CA CYS A 6 18.67 -16.35 5.83
C CYS A 6 17.56 -17.04 5.02
N GLU A 7 17.57 -18.37 4.96
CA GLU A 7 16.55 -19.14 4.25
C GLU A 7 15.15 -18.95 4.84
N ARG A 8 15.05 -18.99 6.18
CA ARG A 8 13.80 -18.74 6.90
C ARG A 8 13.26 -17.33 6.61
N LYS A 9 14.11 -16.31 6.65
CA LYS A 9 13.72 -14.93 6.33
C LYS A 9 13.14 -14.85 4.91
N ARG A 10 13.85 -15.37 3.92
CA ARG A 10 13.39 -15.39 2.52
C ARG A 10 12.05 -16.09 2.34
N TYR A 11 11.83 -17.22 3.03
CA TYR A 11 10.55 -17.94 2.99
C TYR A 11 9.40 -17.07 3.54
N LEU A 12 9.60 -16.42 4.67
CA LEU A 12 8.61 -15.54 5.29
C LEU A 12 8.33 -14.30 4.44
N ASP A 13 9.36 -13.65 3.91
CA ASP A 13 9.25 -12.48 3.05
C ASP A 13 8.46 -12.80 1.76
N THR A 14 8.72 -13.98 1.17
CA THR A 14 7.96 -14.48 0.01
C THR A 14 6.49 -14.67 0.33
N GLY A 15 6.17 -15.25 1.50
CA GLY A 15 4.79 -15.42 1.94
C GLY A 15 4.06 -14.09 2.17
N ALA A 16 4.75 -13.14 2.81
CA ALA A 16 4.21 -11.80 3.05
C ALA A 16 3.93 -11.05 1.74
N HIS A 17 4.86 -11.11 0.79
CA HIS A 17 4.70 -10.49 -0.53
C HIS A 17 3.46 -11.03 -1.26
N LYS A 18 3.27 -12.35 -1.32
CA LYS A 18 2.09 -12.97 -1.95
C LYS A 18 0.76 -12.52 -1.33
N ILE A 19 0.71 -12.36 0.00
CA ILE A 19 -0.49 -11.87 0.67
C ILE A 19 -0.75 -10.41 0.29
N ARG A 20 0.29 -9.57 0.21
CA ARG A 20 0.16 -8.16 -0.20
C ARG A 20 -0.35 -8.03 -1.63
N GLU A 21 0.14 -8.85 -2.56
CA GLU A 21 -0.35 -8.96 -3.93
C GLU A 21 -1.86 -9.29 -3.99
N VAL A 22 -2.32 -10.26 -3.18
CA VAL A 22 -3.74 -10.60 -3.06
C VAL A 22 -4.56 -9.44 -2.48
N LEU A 23 -4.03 -8.73 -1.47
CA LEU A 23 -4.71 -7.57 -0.90
C LEU A 23 -4.82 -6.42 -1.92
N LEU A 24 -3.77 -6.16 -2.70
CA LEU A 24 -3.79 -5.18 -3.79
C LEU A 24 -4.81 -5.57 -4.86
N PHE A 25 -4.85 -6.85 -5.25
CA PHE A 25 -5.88 -7.37 -6.13
C PHE A 25 -7.28 -7.05 -5.59
N CYS A 26 -7.56 -7.35 -4.31
CA CYS A 26 -8.86 -7.05 -3.69
C CYS A 26 -9.19 -5.55 -3.66
N ARG A 27 -8.21 -4.67 -3.45
CA ARG A 27 -8.39 -3.20 -3.40
C ARG A 27 -8.67 -2.59 -4.78
N ASN A 28 -8.26 -3.23 -5.88
CA ASN A 28 -8.48 -2.72 -7.22
C ASN A 28 -9.98 -2.69 -7.57
N GLN A 29 -10.48 -1.56 -8.06
CA GLN A 29 -11.91 -1.34 -8.34
C GLN A 29 -12.27 -1.27 -9.83
N TYR A 30 -11.29 -1.09 -10.73
CA TYR A 30 -11.54 -0.70 -12.12
C TYR A 30 -10.78 -1.51 -13.18
N GLU A 31 -9.66 -2.15 -12.83
CA GLU A 31 -9.00 -3.10 -13.73
C GLU A 31 -9.72 -4.44 -13.73
N CYS A 32 -9.82 -5.07 -14.89
CA CYS A 32 -10.57 -6.32 -15.01
C CYS A 32 -9.95 -7.43 -14.16
N ARG A 33 -10.75 -8.08 -13.31
CA ARG A 33 -10.30 -9.21 -12.47
C ARG A 33 -9.61 -10.31 -13.27
N ILE A 34 -10.15 -10.65 -14.44
CA ILE A 34 -9.59 -11.70 -15.30
C ILE A 34 -8.25 -11.28 -15.91
N GLN A 35 -8.10 -10.01 -16.27
CA GLN A 35 -6.80 -9.50 -16.73
C GLN A 35 -5.77 -9.53 -15.59
N LEU A 36 -6.16 -9.10 -14.38
CA LEU A 36 -5.29 -9.17 -13.20
C LEU A 36 -4.85 -10.61 -12.90
N ILE A 37 -5.78 -11.57 -12.86
CA ILE A 37 -5.47 -13.00 -12.68
C ILE A 37 -4.56 -13.50 -13.80
N SER A 38 -4.84 -13.14 -15.05
CA SER A 38 -4.01 -13.53 -16.19
C SER A 38 -2.58 -13.03 -16.08
N ARG A 39 -2.34 -11.85 -15.49
CA ARG A 39 -0.98 -11.32 -15.26
C ARG A 39 -0.17 -12.17 -14.29
N TYR A 40 -0.80 -12.78 -13.27
CA TYR A 40 -0.13 -13.71 -12.35
C TYR A 40 0.26 -15.05 -12.98
N HIS A 41 -0.41 -15.42 -14.08
CA HIS A 41 -0.13 -16.65 -14.83
C HIS A 41 0.60 -16.38 -16.15
N PHE A 42 1.06 -15.15 -16.37
CA PHE A 42 1.64 -14.73 -17.62
C PHE A 42 3.00 -15.38 -17.86
N TRP A 43 3.19 -15.94 -19.05
CA TRP A 43 4.50 -16.37 -19.54
C TRP A 43 4.97 -15.47 -20.69
N ASN A 44 6.28 -15.34 -20.87
CA ASN A 44 6.86 -14.52 -21.94
C ASN A 44 6.31 -14.93 -23.31
N GLY A 45 5.62 -13.99 -23.97
CA GLY A 45 4.98 -14.18 -25.28
C GLY A 45 3.46 -14.34 -25.23
N ASP A 46 2.87 -14.47 -24.04
CA ASP A 46 1.41 -14.48 -23.91
C ASP A 46 0.80 -13.13 -24.24
N ASN A 47 -0.45 -13.14 -24.70
CA ASN A 47 -1.24 -11.92 -24.86
C ASN A 47 -2.07 -11.67 -23.60
N ILE A 48 -2.07 -10.42 -23.12
CA ILE A 48 -3.02 -10.03 -22.08
C ILE A 48 -4.42 -10.04 -22.70
N PRO A 49 -5.38 -10.80 -22.14
CA PRO A 49 -6.72 -10.87 -22.69
C PRO A 49 -7.41 -9.50 -22.66
N SER A 50 -8.36 -9.27 -23.56
CA SER A 50 -9.24 -8.10 -23.46
C SER A 50 -10.04 -8.12 -22.14
N PRO A 51 -10.49 -6.97 -21.61
CA PRO A 51 -11.35 -6.94 -20.44
C PRO A 51 -12.58 -7.83 -20.61
N CYS A 52 -12.92 -8.64 -19.61
CA CYS A 52 -13.98 -9.65 -19.73
C CYS A 52 -15.40 -9.07 -19.80
N LEU A 53 -15.57 -7.78 -19.49
CA LEU A 53 -16.85 -7.05 -19.38
C LEU A 53 -17.88 -7.62 -18.39
N LYS A 54 -17.53 -8.66 -17.61
CA LYS A 54 -18.46 -9.42 -16.76
C LYS A 54 -18.18 -9.31 -15.25
N CYS A 55 -16.90 -9.16 -14.86
CA CYS A 55 -16.53 -9.04 -13.45
C CYS A 55 -17.03 -7.74 -12.81
N ASP A 56 -17.05 -7.69 -11.48
CA ASP A 56 -17.39 -6.52 -10.67
C ASP A 56 -16.63 -5.25 -11.13
N ASN A 57 -15.31 -5.34 -11.29
CA ASN A 57 -14.51 -4.18 -11.69
C ASN A 57 -14.85 -3.67 -13.11
N CYS A 58 -15.14 -4.58 -14.05
CA CYS A 58 -15.61 -4.18 -15.37
C CYS A 58 -16.97 -3.47 -15.29
N LYS A 59 -17.89 -3.98 -14.47
CA LYS A 59 -19.20 -3.36 -14.23
C LYS A 59 -19.05 -1.98 -13.62
N ASN A 60 -18.18 -1.83 -12.62
CA ASN A 60 -17.86 -0.55 -11.99
C ASN A 60 -17.30 0.42 -13.03
N ARG A 61 -16.31 0.00 -13.84
CA ARG A 61 -15.71 0.85 -14.87
C ARG A 61 -16.72 1.30 -15.93
N ILE A 62 -17.62 0.43 -16.37
CA ILE A 62 -18.68 0.78 -17.33
C ILE A 62 -19.69 1.78 -16.73
N LYS A 63 -20.07 1.57 -15.47
CA LYS A 63 -21.04 2.40 -14.76
C LYS A 63 -20.48 3.77 -14.39
N GLU A 64 -19.27 3.81 -13.84
CA GLU A 64 -18.67 5.01 -13.26
C GLU A 64 -17.82 5.79 -14.26
N GLN A 65 -17.39 5.16 -15.36
CA GLN A 65 -16.56 5.76 -16.41
C GLN A 65 -15.39 6.57 -15.85
N PRO A 66 -14.50 5.95 -15.04
CA PRO A 66 -13.41 6.67 -14.40
C PRO A 66 -12.43 7.23 -15.45
N THR A 67 -11.83 8.36 -15.12
CA THR A 67 -10.75 9.00 -15.89
C THR A 67 -9.39 8.41 -15.52
N TYR A 68 -8.46 8.43 -16.47
CA TYR A 68 -7.05 8.21 -16.19
C TYR A 68 -6.41 9.56 -15.90
N GLU A 69 -5.86 9.71 -14.70
CA GLU A 69 -5.21 10.95 -14.27
C GLU A 69 -3.79 10.64 -13.81
N ASN A 70 -2.87 11.55 -14.14
CA ASN A 70 -1.51 11.47 -13.63
C ASN A 70 -1.52 11.82 -12.14
N CYS A 71 -1.08 10.88 -11.31
CA CYS A 71 -1.04 11.01 -9.85
C CYS A 71 0.38 11.00 -9.28
N ILE A 72 1.40 11.27 -10.11
CA ILE A 72 2.79 11.18 -9.67
C ILE A 72 3.09 12.11 -8.50
N GLU A 73 2.49 13.31 -8.47
CA GLU A 73 2.68 14.24 -7.36
C GLU A 73 2.06 13.70 -6.06
N GLU A 74 0.96 12.93 -6.14
CA GLU A 74 0.32 12.29 -4.98
C GLU A 74 1.13 11.08 -4.50
N VAL A 75 1.75 10.35 -5.42
CA VAL A 75 2.72 9.30 -5.10
C VAL A 75 3.89 9.90 -4.33
N PHE A 76 4.51 10.97 -4.83
CA PHE A 76 5.59 11.66 -4.11
C PHE A 76 5.17 12.16 -2.75
N HIS A 77 3.98 12.75 -2.66
CA HIS A 77 3.46 13.23 -1.39
C HIS A 77 3.28 12.10 -0.36
N LEU A 78 2.82 10.91 -0.79
CA LEU A 78 2.76 9.72 0.08
C LEU A 78 4.14 9.27 0.55
N LEU A 79 5.15 9.27 -0.34
CA LEU A 79 6.51 8.89 0.02
C LEU A 79 7.13 9.87 1.03
N GLU A 80 6.92 11.17 0.86
CA GLU A 80 7.36 12.20 1.80
C GLU A 80 6.71 12.03 3.18
N ILE A 81 5.40 11.70 3.22
CA ILE A 81 4.69 11.43 4.48
C ILE A 81 5.32 10.23 5.20
N ILE A 82 5.58 9.14 4.47
CA ILE A 82 6.17 7.94 5.06
C ILE A 82 7.58 8.24 5.58
N GLU A 83 8.39 8.97 4.82
CA GLU A 83 9.74 9.37 5.24
C GLU A 83 9.72 10.21 6.51
N GLU A 84 8.85 11.22 6.61
CA GLU A 84 8.74 12.04 7.82
C GLU A 84 8.22 11.22 9.02
N MET A 85 7.19 10.41 8.81
CA MET A 85 6.62 9.59 9.88
C MET A 85 7.64 8.58 10.42
N SER A 86 8.38 7.89 9.55
CA SER A 86 9.38 6.88 9.94
C SER A 86 10.53 7.44 10.76
N ASN A 87 10.85 8.72 10.63
CA ASN A 87 11.87 9.38 11.44
C ASN A 87 11.46 9.60 12.91
N ASN A 88 10.17 9.45 13.23
CA ASN A 88 9.61 9.78 14.55
C ASN A 88 9.49 8.57 15.51
N ASN A 89 10.09 7.41 15.20
CA ASN A 89 10.13 6.20 16.05
C ASN A 89 8.77 5.65 16.56
N TYR A 90 7.65 6.03 15.94
CA TYR A 90 6.34 5.47 16.25
C TYR A 90 6.03 4.26 15.37
N GLU A 91 5.22 3.33 15.88
CA GLU A 91 4.63 2.26 15.08
C GLU A 91 3.56 2.85 14.13
N ILE A 92 3.87 2.90 12.83
CA ILE A 92 3.02 3.53 11.83
C ILE A 92 2.18 2.46 11.13
N THR A 93 0.86 2.61 11.11
CA THR A 93 -0.01 1.74 10.31
C THR A 93 -0.35 2.37 8.96
N GLU A 94 -0.80 1.57 7.98
CA GLU A 94 -1.32 2.09 6.70
C GLU A 94 -2.44 3.12 6.90
N ASP A 95 -3.32 2.90 7.89
CA ASP A 95 -4.42 3.82 8.20
C ASP A 95 -3.92 5.16 8.74
N ASP A 96 -2.78 5.19 9.45
CA ASP A 96 -2.15 6.43 9.90
C ASP A 96 -1.61 7.24 8.73
N VAL A 97 -0.87 6.60 7.81
CA VAL A 97 -0.39 7.24 6.58
C VAL A 97 -1.54 7.81 5.76
N VAL A 98 -2.60 7.01 5.54
CA VAL A 98 -3.79 7.44 4.80
C VAL A 98 -4.50 8.61 5.48
N LYS A 99 -4.58 8.63 6.82
CA LYS A 99 -5.19 9.72 7.57
C LYS A 99 -4.35 11.00 7.51
N VAL A 100 -3.03 10.90 7.58
CA VAL A 100 -2.11 12.04 7.43
C VAL A 100 -2.22 12.60 6.00
N PHE A 101 -2.16 11.75 4.98
CA PHE A 101 -2.35 12.14 3.58
C PHE A 101 -3.69 12.84 3.34
N CYS A 102 -4.77 12.33 3.94
CA CYS A 102 -6.09 12.96 3.85
C CYS A 102 -6.27 14.20 4.74
N LYS A 103 -5.26 14.62 5.51
CA LYS A 103 -5.34 15.65 6.56
C LYS A 103 -6.54 15.45 7.50
N SER A 104 -6.74 14.21 7.93
CA SER A 104 -7.89 13.82 8.76
C SER A 104 -7.73 14.33 10.19
N ASN A 105 -8.69 15.12 10.69
CA ASN A 105 -8.67 15.64 12.05
C ASN A 105 -9.36 14.70 13.06
N THR A 106 -8.97 13.41 13.06
CA THR A 106 -9.50 12.45 14.04
C THR A 106 -8.86 12.62 15.41
N LYS A 107 -9.52 12.12 16.46
CA LYS A 107 -8.96 12.08 17.82
C LYS A 107 -7.59 11.37 17.84
N LYS A 108 -7.47 10.23 17.15
CA LYS A 108 -6.20 9.48 17.01
C LYS A 108 -5.08 10.36 16.45
N ILE A 109 -5.33 11.08 15.36
CA ILE A 109 -4.32 11.94 14.73
C ILE A 109 -3.81 13.03 15.68
N ARG A 110 -4.69 13.64 16.47
CA ARG A 110 -4.30 14.65 17.47
C ARG A 110 -3.53 14.05 18.64
N GLU A 111 -4.02 12.94 19.19
CA GLU A 111 -3.41 12.30 20.38
C GLU A 111 -2.06 11.66 20.07
N SER A 112 -1.87 11.16 18.84
CA SER A 112 -0.60 10.62 18.37
C SER A 112 0.38 11.70 17.88
N GLY A 113 0.03 12.98 17.95
CA GLY A 113 0.87 14.10 17.49
C GLY A 113 1.10 14.13 15.97
N LEU A 114 0.39 13.31 15.19
CA LEU A 114 0.55 13.22 13.74
C LEU A 114 0.08 14.49 13.03
N ASN A 115 -0.75 15.31 13.69
CA ASN A 115 -1.11 16.63 13.21
C ASN A 115 0.02 17.68 13.36
N GLU A 116 1.08 17.35 14.11
CA GLU A 116 2.21 18.25 14.33
C GLU A 116 3.33 18.09 13.30
N LEU A 117 3.27 17.04 12.47
CA LEU A 117 4.18 16.83 11.34
C LEU A 117 4.16 18.05 10.41
N GLU A 118 5.33 18.43 9.91
CA GLU A 118 5.47 19.57 9.00
C GLU A 118 4.71 19.29 7.70
N ILE A 119 4.77 18.06 7.18
CA ILE A 119 3.96 17.66 6.01
C ILE A 119 2.46 17.70 6.29
N TYR A 120 2.03 17.47 7.53
CA TYR A 120 0.61 17.60 7.89
C TYR A 120 0.19 19.07 7.95
N LYS A 121 1.01 19.94 8.54
CA LYS A 121 0.75 21.38 8.67
C LYS A 121 0.81 22.09 7.32
N SER A 122 1.95 22.00 6.65
CA SER A 122 2.29 22.74 5.44
C SER A 122 1.93 22.02 4.14
N GLY A 123 1.70 20.71 4.19
CA GLY A 123 1.42 19.91 3.00
C GLY A 123 0.09 20.25 2.34
N ARG A 124 -0.17 19.61 1.20
CA ARG A 124 -1.39 19.82 0.42
C ARG A 124 -2.48 18.82 0.79
N LYS A 125 -3.74 19.15 0.52
CA LYS A 125 -4.81 18.16 0.52
C LYS A 125 -4.77 17.35 -0.78
N PRO A 126 -5.24 16.09 -0.78
CA PRO A 126 -5.32 15.30 -2.00
C PRO A 126 -6.19 15.99 -3.04
N LYS A 127 -5.77 15.97 -4.30
CA LYS A 127 -6.54 16.56 -5.41
C LYS A 127 -7.72 15.67 -5.83
N PHE A 128 -7.59 14.35 -5.68
CA PHE A 128 -8.57 13.39 -6.14
C PHE A 128 -9.71 13.16 -5.14
N GLY A 129 -10.92 12.94 -5.65
CA GLY A 129 -12.05 12.45 -4.87
C GLY A 129 -11.81 11.03 -4.32
N LYS A 130 -12.58 10.62 -3.30
CA LYS A 130 -12.39 9.33 -2.60
C LYS A 130 -10.92 9.14 -2.15
N SER A 131 -10.34 10.21 -1.60
CA SER A 131 -8.90 10.27 -1.30
C SER A 131 -8.42 9.15 -0.37
N LYS A 132 -9.29 8.61 0.49
CA LYS A 132 -8.99 7.50 1.38
C LYS A 132 -8.81 6.19 0.61
N GLU A 133 -9.76 5.83 -0.24
CA GLU A 133 -9.70 4.64 -1.10
C GLU A 133 -8.53 4.73 -2.07
N PHE A 134 -8.35 5.90 -2.69
CA PHE A 134 -7.26 6.19 -3.60
C PHE A 134 -5.88 6.04 -2.94
N SER A 135 -5.64 6.73 -1.81
CA SER A 135 -4.35 6.63 -1.12
C SER A 135 -4.08 5.26 -0.54
N GLY A 136 -5.11 4.57 -0.04
CA GLY A 136 -4.99 3.19 0.42
C GLY A 136 -4.64 2.21 -0.71
N TYR A 137 -5.12 2.45 -1.93
CA TYR A 137 -4.74 1.68 -3.11
C TYR A 137 -3.29 1.96 -3.54
N ILE A 138 -2.91 3.23 -3.67
CA ILE A 138 -1.54 3.60 -4.05
C ILE A 138 -0.53 3.08 -3.03
N LEU A 139 -0.80 3.25 -1.73
CA LEU A 139 0.09 2.75 -0.69
C LEU A 139 0.31 1.23 -0.79
N ALA A 140 -0.75 0.46 -1.07
CA ALA A 140 -0.62 -0.98 -1.28
C ALA A 140 0.22 -1.31 -2.53
N ASP A 141 0.04 -0.58 -3.62
CA ASP A 141 0.84 -0.75 -4.83
C ASP A 141 2.32 -0.43 -4.57
N LEU A 142 2.62 0.66 -3.85
CA LEU A 142 3.98 1.03 -3.48
C LEU A 142 4.67 -0.01 -2.59
N ILE A 143 3.92 -0.66 -1.69
CA ILE A 143 4.41 -1.75 -0.85
C ILE A 143 4.70 -2.99 -1.71
N VAL A 144 3.79 -3.37 -2.61
CA VAL A 144 3.97 -4.54 -3.49
C VAL A 144 5.17 -4.34 -4.41
N ARG A 145 5.34 -3.15 -5.00
CA ARG A 145 6.49 -2.80 -5.84
C ARG A 145 7.80 -2.64 -5.07
N GLY A 146 7.74 -2.70 -3.74
CA GLY A 146 8.91 -2.64 -2.88
C GLY A 146 9.55 -1.26 -2.80
N TYR A 147 8.77 -0.18 -2.92
CA TYR A 147 9.25 1.17 -2.60
C TYR A 147 9.10 1.47 -1.11
N VAL A 148 8.08 0.89 -0.45
CA VAL A 148 7.78 1.05 0.97
C VAL A 148 8.02 -0.28 1.69
N GLU A 149 8.80 -0.23 2.77
CA GLU A 149 9.04 -1.38 3.64
C GLU A 149 7.93 -1.52 4.68
N GLN A 150 7.46 -2.75 4.84
CA GLN A 150 6.38 -3.08 5.77
C GLN A 150 6.77 -4.34 6.54
N LYS A 151 6.45 -4.34 7.83
CA LYS A 151 6.66 -5.44 8.76
C LYS A 151 5.33 -5.99 9.27
N THR A 152 5.26 -7.31 9.38
CA THR A 152 4.13 -8.02 9.97
C THR A 152 4.59 -8.79 11.21
N LEU A 153 3.94 -8.52 12.34
CA LEU A 153 4.16 -9.19 13.61
C LEU A 153 2.96 -10.06 13.94
N LEU A 154 3.17 -11.37 14.01
CA LEU A 154 2.18 -12.32 14.49
C LEU A 154 2.36 -12.51 16.00
N HIS A 155 1.27 -12.38 16.75
CA HIS A 155 1.30 -12.52 18.20
C HIS A 155 -0.01 -13.09 18.74
N TYR A 156 0.09 -13.74 19.89
CA TYR A 156 -1.06 -14.08 20.71
C TYR A 156 -1.28 -12.95 21.71
N SER A 157 -2.52 -12.52 21.88
CA SER A 157 -2.86 -11.41 22.79
C SER A 157 -2.56 -11.71 24.26
N SER A 158 -2.40 -12.98 24.62
CA SER A 158 -1.90 -13.45 25.91
C SER A 158 -1.37 -14.89 25.79
N PRO A 159 -0.60 -15.40 26.78
CA PRO A 159 -0.08 -16.77 26.75
C PRO A 159 -1.14 -17.87 26.60
N ASN A 160 -2.37 -17.61 27.05
CA ASN A 160 -3.50 -18.55 26.97
C ASN A 160 -4.47 -18.21 25.83
N ALA A 161 -4.15 -17.22 25.00
CA ALA A 161 -5.03 -16.83 23.90
C ALA A 161 -5.06 -17.93 22.85
N GLN A 162 -6.26 -18.31 22.44
CA GLN A 162 -6.47 -19.28 21.36
C GLN A 162 -6.41 -18.61 19.98
N THR A 163 -6.51 -17.29 19.93
CA THR A 163 -6.56 -16.52 18.69
C THR A 163 -5.20 -15.89 18.39
N LEU A 164 -4.64 -16.24 17.23
CA LEU A 164 -3.49 -15.55 16.67
C LEU A 164 -3.94 -14.21 16.06
N SER A 165 -3.23 -13.14 16.39
CA SER A 165 -3.44 -11.79 15.88
C SER A 165 -2.23 -11.35 15.04
N ALA A 166 -2.45 -10.36 14.18
CA ALA A 166 -1.40 -9.77 13.36
C ALA A 166 -1.41 -8.25 13.52
N SER A 167 -0.24 -7.67 13.73
CA SER A 167 0.01 -6.23 13.62
C SER A 167 0.86 -5.96 12.39
N VAL A 168 0.49 -4.96 11.59
CA VAL A 168 1.18 -4.61 10.35
C VAL A 168 1.59 -3.16 10.40
N PHE A 169 2.88 -2.90 10.20
CA PHE A 169 3.49 -1.59 10.37
C PHE A 169 4.32 -1.21 9.15
N ILE A 170 4.33 0.08 8.82
CA ILE A 170 5.24 0.68 7.84
C ILE A 170 6.56 0.97 8.55
N GLU A 171 7.65 0.45 8.03
CA GLU A 171 8.99 0.71 8.56
C GLU A 171 9.61 1.95 7.91
N GLY A 172 9.33 2.17 6.62
CA GLY A 172 9.72 3.38 5.93
C GLY A 172 9.89 3.18 4.44
N LEU A 173 10.74 3.99 3.83
CA LEU A 173 11.10 3.87 2.43
C LEU A 173 12.28 2.93 2.26
N THR A 174 12.23 2.13 1.20
CA THR A 174 13.41 1.40 0.72
C THR A 174 14.45 2.38 0.15
N THR A 175 15.71 1.95 0.10
CA THR A 175 16.79 2.73 -0.51
C THR A 175 16.41 3.14 -1.93
N GLU A 176 16.64 4.42 -2.25
CA GLU A 176 16.37 5.01 -3.57
C GLU A 176 14.90 4.96 -4.04
N ALA A 177 13.93 4.69 -3.15
CA ALA A 177 12.51 4.57 -3.49
C ALA A 177 12.01 5.72 -4.38
N LYS A 178 12.32 6.97 -4.02
CA LYS A 178 11.90 8.17 -4.78
C LYS A 178 12.53 8.25 -6.17
N ALA A 179 13.78 7.79 -6.35
CA ALA A 179 14.45 7.78 -7.64
C ALA A 179 13.88 6.68 -8.54
N ARG A 180 13.69 5.47 -8.01
CA ARG A 180 13.11 4.34 -8.76
C ARG A 180 11.69 4.61 -9.24
N VAL A 181 10.88 5.30 -8.44
CA VAL A 181 9.53 5.72 -8.88
C VAL A 181 9.59 6.59 -10.14
N ILE A 182 10.60 7.46 -10.30
CA ILE A 182 10.75 8.29 -11.52
C ILE A 182 11.09 7.42 -12.73
N GLU A 183 11.97 6.44 -12.57
CA GLU A 183 12.41 5.55 -13.65
C GLU A 183 11.31 4.60 -14.13
N ASP A 184 10.41 4.19 -13.22
CA ASP A 184 9.30 3.27 -13.48
C ASP A 184 8.00 3.98 -13.94
N SER A 185 7.97 5.33 -13.95
CA SER A 185 6.81 6.16 -14.32
C SER A 185 6.74 6.45 -15.82
#